data_AF-A0A0F7S571-F1
#
_entry.id   AF-A0A0F7S571-F1
#
_cell.length_a   1.000
_cell.length_b   1.000
_cell.length_c   1.000
_cell.angle_alpha   90.00
_cell.angle_beta   90.00
_cell.angle_gamma   90.00
#
_symmetry.space_group_name_H-M   'P 1'
#
loop_
_entity.id
_entity.type
_entity.pdbx_description
1 polymer ?
#
loop_
_entity_poly.entity_id
_entity_poly.type
_entity_poly.pdbx_seq_one_letter_code
_entity_poly.pdbx_strand_id
1 'polypeptide(L)'
;MGVPALFRWLSKKYPRIVSSVQEEDPKTAPAPDGTEITLPLDTSTPNPNGEEFDCLYLDMNGIVHPCTHPEGKPAPETEEEMMIEVFAYTERVVNMVRPRRLLMMAIDGVAPRAKMNQQRSRRFRAAKEAREKHEEKEAALAEWKAKGLPVADDALESKKAWDSNAITPGTPFMDLLAASLRFWVAQKINSDPGWKDLQVIISDASVPGEGEHKIMEYIRRQRSHPEHDPNTKHVIYGLDADLIMLSLATHEPYFKVLREDVFAADNKPKTCNLCGQPGHFAASCTGAAKKKSGEHDEIAHTPPEKKPFIFLDVATLREYLEVELNIPQLTFAFDLERAIDDWVFLIFFVGNDFLPHLPSLEIRDGAIDTLLRIWKKELPAMGGYLTNHGRVELGRAQLILSGLASEEDEIFRRRKEDEDRRKNNKKRREEMQKRRERELDEGNFGNGSMVQVMTKKRPAHETEKPAFSGVSAQDARDKANSNNKPYDQRKKTVVLGGDNNQVVRDRNAARQANMDAAEALKAELMGGGATKAPETDAEEPPVKKVKTDRC
;
A
#
# COMPACT_ATOMS: atom_id res chain seq x y z
N MET A 1 2.84 -8.24 -2.59
CA MET A 1 3.05 -6.91 -3.21
C MET A 1 2.66 -5.85 -2.19
N GLY A 2 3.27 -4.66 -2.20
CA GLY A 2 2.72 -3.56 -1.39
C GLY A 2 1.48 -3.01 -2.10
N VAL A 3 0.34 -2.95 -1.41
CA VAL A 3 -0.88 -2.31 -1.89
C VAL A 3 -0.61 -0.94 -2.56
N PRO A 4 0.25 -0.06 -2.00
CA PRO A 4 0.57 1.21 -2.64
C PRO A 4 1.42 1.08 -3.92
N ALA A 5 2.18 0.00 -4.08
CA ALA A 5 3.12 -0.15 -5.20
C ALA A 5 2.40 -0.47 -6.51
N LEU A 6 1.45 -1.42 -6.50
CA LEU A 6 0.68 -1.76 -7.70
C LEU A 6 -0.23 -0.60 -8.09
N PHE A 7 -0.95 -0.03 -7.13
CA PHE A 7 -1.84 1.10 -7.38
C PHE A 7 -1.07 2.33 -7.91
N ARG A 8 0.12 2.62 -7.38
CA ARG A 8 0.99 3.69 -7.90
C ARG A 8 1.46 3.42 -9.33
N TRP A 9 1.83 2.17 -9.65
CA TRP A 9 2.24 1.81 -11.01
C TRP A 9 1.06 1.96 -11.98
N LEU A 10 -0.12 1.45 -11.63
CA LEU A 10 -1.34 1.56 -12.44
C LEU A 10 -1.74 3.03 -12.66
N SER A 11 -1.82 3.82 -11.60
CA SER A 11 -2.22 5.23 -11.70
C SER A 11 -1.23 6.08 -12.50
N LYS A 12 0.06 5.69 -12.50
CA LYS A 12 1.08 6.38 -13.31
C LYS A 12 1.01 5.97 -14.79
N LYS A 13 0.76 4.69 -15.08
CA LYS A 13 0.72 4.16 -16.44
C LYS A 13 -0.61 4.47 -17.14
N TYR A 14 -1.71 4.40 -16.40
CA TYR A 14 -3.08 4.56 -16.86
C TYR A 14 -3.78 5.67 -16.07
N PRO A 15 -3.44 6.95 -16.28
CA PRO A 15 -3.88 8.03 -15.39
C PRO A 15 -5.38 8.30 -15.41
N ARG A 16 -6.10 7.92 -16.46
CA ARG A 16 -7.56 8.14 -16.57
C ARG A 16 -8.41 7.13 -15.81
N ILE A 17 -7.81 6.07 -15.27
CA ILE A 17 -8.58 5.10 -14.47
C ILE A 17 -8.97 5.66 -13.11
N VAL A 18 -8.34 6.75 -12.66
CA VAL A 18 -8.58 7.33 -11.33
C VAL A 18 -9.41 8.60 -11.45
N SER A 19 -10.50 8.67 -10.69
CA SER A 19 -11.33 9.88 -10.54
C SER A 19 -11.61 10.17 -9.07
N SER A 20 -11.57 11.44 -8.67
CA SER A 20 -11.94 11.87 -7.31
C SER A 20 -13.42 11.65 -7.05
N VAL A 21 -13.74 11.21 -5.83
CA VAL A 21 -15.12 11.06 -5.36
C VAL A 21 -15.64 12.41 -4.89
N GLN A 22 -16.85 12.76 -5.31
CA GLN A 22 -17.59 13.91 -4.82
C GLN A 22 -18.45 13.48 -3.64
N GLU A 23 -18.24 14.15 -2.50
CA GLU A 23 -19.00 13.95 -1.27
C GLU A 23 -19.93 15.15 -1.07
N GLU A 24 -21.17 14.91 -0.67
CA GLU A 24 -22.06 15.97 -0.17
C GLU A 24 -21.88 16.09 1.34
N ASP A 25 -21.64 17.31 1.82
CA ASP A 25 -21.63 17.57 3.26
C ASP A 25 -23.06 17.75 3.79
N PRO A 26 -23.36 17.24 5.00
CA PRO A 26 -24.66 17.45 5.64
C PRO A 26 -24.99 18.96 5.75
N LYS A 27 -26.22 19.34 5.38
CA LYS A 27 -26.68 20.73 5.46
C LYS A 27 -27.04 21.07 6.91
N THR A 28 -26.56 22.19 7.44
CA THR A 28 -27.03 22.70 8.74
C THR A 28 -28.22 23.65 8.54
N ALA A 29 -29.23 23.54 9.39
CA ALA A 29 -30.39 24.41 9.42
C ALA A 29 -30.64 24.90 10.86
N PRO A 30 -31.03 26.16 11.06
CA PRO A 30 -31.33 26.68 12.39
C PRO A 30 -32.61 26.05 12.93
N ALA A 31 -32.52 25.45 14.11
CA ALA A 31 -33.65 24.97 14.88
C ALA A 31 -34.51 26.14 15.41
N PRO A 32 -35.76 25.87 15.81
CA PRO A 32 -36.63 26.88 16.45
C PRO A 32 -36.05 27.48 17.75
N ASP A 33 -35.08 26.83 18.39
CA ASP A 33 -34.40 27.27 19.62
C ASP A 33 -33.03 27.95 19.37
N GLY A 34 -32.62 28.12 18.10
CA GLY A 34 -31.35 28.72 17.72
C GLY A 34 -30.15 27.75 17.69
N THR A 35 -30.34 26.45 17.95
CA THR A 35 -29.29 25.44 17.74
C THR A 35 -29.20 25.06 16.26
N GLU A 36 -28.00 24.81 15.73
CA GLU A 36 -27.84 24.30 14.36
C GLU A 36 -28.15 22.80 14.33
N ILE A 37 -29.26 22.42 13.69
CA ILE A 37 -29.57 21.02 13.41
C ILE A 37 -28.90 20.64 12.10
N THR A 38 -28.11 19.57 12.14
CA THR A 38 -27.59 18.95 10.93
C THR A 38 -28.70 18.12 10.30
N LEU A 39 -29.15 18.52 9.11
CA LEU A 39 -30.11 17.76 8.33
C LEU A 39 -29.42 16.50 7.78
N PRO A 40 -30.05 15.32 7.92
CA PRO A 40 -29.51 14.10 7.33
C PRO A 40 -29.45 14.24 5.80
N LEU A 41 -28.39 13.71 5.21
CA LEU A 41 -28.24 13.67 3.75
C LEU A 41 -29.32 12.76 3.16
N ASP A 42 -30.06 13.28 2.19
CA ASP A 42 -31.05 12.49 1.47
C ASP A 42 -30.35 11.66 0.37
N THR A 43 -30.04 10.41 0.71
CA THR A 43 -29.40 9.46 -0.20
C THR A 43 -30.34 8.98 -1.32
N SER A 44 -31.63 9.30 -1.28
CA SER A 44 -32.56 9.03 -2.39
C SER A 44 -32.34 9.96 -3.60
N THR A 45 -31.68 11.10 -3.39
CA THR A 45 -31.35 12.03 -4.47
C THR A 45 -30.28 11.46 -5.42
N PRO A 46 -30.22 11.94 -6.68
CA PRO A 46 -29.22 11.48 -7.65
C PRO A 46 -27.79 11.60 -7.12
N ASN A 47 -26.93 10.64 -7.46
CA ASN A 47 -25.56 10.61 -6.96
C ASN A 47 -24.75 11.81 -7.50
N PRO A 48 -24.05 12.57 -6.62
CA PRO A 48 -23.27 13.75 -7.01
C PRO A 48 -22.11 13.44 -7.97
N ASN A 49 -21.67 12.18 -8.05
CA ASN A 49 -20.60 11.74 -8.95
C ASN A 49 -21.04 11.66 -10.42
N GLY A 50 -22.30 11.97 -10.73
CA GLY A 50 -22.82 11.99 -12.11
C GLY A 50 -23.16 10.61 -12.68
N GLU A 51 -23.08 9.57 -11.85
CA GLU A 51 -23.42 8.19 -12.20
C GLU A 51 -24.07 7.47 -11.00
N GLU A 52 -25.10 6.67 -11.28
CA GLU A 52 -25.75 5.80 -10.31
C GLU A 52 -25.08 4.42 -10.23
N PHE A 53 -25.14 3.79 -9.07
CA PHE A 53 -24.58 2.46 -8.81
C PHE A 53 -25.64 1.51 -8.27
N ASP A 54 -25.67 0.27 -8.74
CA ASP A 54 -26.67 -0.71 -8.32
C ASP A 54 -26.24 -1.47 -7.07
N CYS A 55 -24.97 -1.90 -7.04
CA CYS A 55 -24.45 -2.76 -5.99
C CYS A 55 -23.20 -2.14 -5.34
N LEU A 56 -23.20 -2.05 -4.01
CA LEU A 56 -22.04 -1.72 -3.20
C LEU A 56 -21.61 -2.94 -2.38
N TYR A 57 -20.35 -3.31 -2.51
CA TYR A 57 -19.72 -4.39 -1.75
C TYR A 57 -18.66 -3.80 -0.81
N LEU A 58 -18.73 -4.12 0.47
CA LEU A 58 -17.80 -3.64 1.48
C LEU A 58 -16.96 -4.80 2.00
N ASP A 59 -15.64 -4.72 1.80
CA ASP A 59 -14.70 -5.47 2.63
C ASP A 59 -14.60 -4.78 3.99
N MET A 60 -15.30 -5.34 4.97
CA MET A 60 -15.42 -4.74 6.30
C MET A 60 -14.10 -4.74 7.05
N ASN A 61 -13.17 -5.66 6.77
CA ASN A 61 -11.87 -5.67 7.42
C ASN A 61 -11.05 -4.43 7.03
N GLY A 62 -11.21 -3.96 5.79
CA GLY A 62 -10.65 -2.69 5.31
C GLY A 62 -11.20 -1.45 6.03
N ILE A 63 -12.39 -1.53 6.65
CA ILE A 63 -13.02 -0.46 7.44
C ILE A 63 -12.63 -0.58 8.92
N VAL A 64 -12.77 -1.78 9.48
CA VAL A 64 -12.59 -2.04 10.93
C VAL A 64 -11.16 -1.72 11.36
N HIS A 65 -10.16 -2.09 10.57
CA HIS A 65 -8.76 -1.80 10.88
C HIS A 65 -8.53 -0.27 11.11
N PRO A 66 -8.75 0.62 10.12
CA PRO A 66 -8.63 2.06 10.31
C PRO A 66 -9.45 2.63 11.47
N CYS A 67 -10.65 2.10 11.75
CA CYS A 67 -11.49 2.58 12.86
C CYS A 67 -10.92 2.20 14.24
N THR A 68 -10.20 1.09 14.36
CA THR A 68 -9.53 0.70 15.63
C THR A 68 -8.21 1.43 15.88
N HIS A 69 -7.57 1.93 14.82
CA HIS A 69 -6.28 2.63 14.90
C HIS A 69 -6.23 3.84 13.94
N PRO A 70 -7.08 4.86 14.15
CA PRO A 70 -7.20 5.97 13.21
C PRO A 70 -5.88 6.78 13.13
N GLU A 71 -5.44 7.05 11.90
CA GLU A 71 -4.28 7.92 11.68
C GLU A 71 -4.66 9.38 11.99
N GLY A 72 -4.02 9.97 12.99
CA GLY A 72 -4.22 11.38 13.36
C GLY A 72 -5.37 11.66 14.33
N LYS A 73 -6.04 10.62 14.83
CA LYS A 73 -6.96 10.69 15.99
C LYS A 73 -6.46 9.76 17.09
N PRO A 74 -6.81 10.00 18.37
CA PRO A 74 -6.59 9.00 19.42
C PRO A 74 -7.36 7.72 19.09
N ALA A 75 -6.81 6.56 19.45
CA ALA A 75 -7.50 5.29 19.28
C ALA A 75 -8.72 5.23 20.21
N PRO A 76 -9.86 4.66 19.77
CA PRO A 76 -11.03 4.49 20.63
C PRO A 76 -10.68 3.69 21.88
N GLU A 77 -11.30 4.03 23.02
CA GLU A 77 -10.99 3.41 24.31
C GLU A 77 -11.80 2.13 24.55
N THR A 78 -12.98 2.03 23.93
CA THR A 78 -13.91 0.91 24.11
C THR A 78 -14.33 0.28 22.79
N GLU A 79 -14.72 -1.01 22.82
CA GLU A 79 -15.28 -1.68 21.64
C GLU A 79 -16.55 -0.97 21.13
N GLU A 80 -17.33 -0.37 22.03
CA GLU A 80 -18.57 0.36 21.69
C GLU A 80 -18.27 1.62 20.86
N GLU A 81 -17.26 2.41 21.25
CA GLU A 81 -16.78 3.55 20.46
C GLU A 81 -16.24 3.11 19.10
N MET A 82 -15.56 1.95 19.03
CA MET A 82 -15.11 1.38 17.76
C MET A 82 -16.29 1.05 16.85
N MET A 83 -17.39 0.50 17.38
CA MET A 83 -18.59 0.22 16.58
C MET A 83 -19.21 1.51 16.03
N ILE A 84 -19.27 2.58 16.83
CA ILE A 84 -19.79 3.89 16.39
C ILE A 84 -18.94 4.45 15.24
N GLU A 85 -17.62 4.38 15.34
CA GLU A 85 -16.71 4.81 14.27
C GLU A 85 -16.86 3.94 13.01
N VAL A 86 -17.03 2.61 13.16
CA VAL A 86 -17.32 1.70 12.03
C VAL A 86 -18.64 2.08 11.35
N PHE A 87 -19.68 2.39 12.11
CA PHE A 87 -20.97 2.84 11.56
C PHE A 87 -20.83 4.16 10.82
N ALA A 88 -20.16 5.15 11.41
CA ALA A 88 -19.95 6.45 10.79
C ALA A 88 -19.13 6.34 9.49
N TYR A 89 -18.09 5.50 9.48
CA TYR A 89 -17.28 5.28 8.30
C TYR A 89 -18.07 4.55 7.20
N THR A 90 -18.80 3.49 7.57
CA THR A 90 -19.64 2.74 6.63
C THR A 90 -20.73 3.63 6.04
N GLU A 91 -21.38 4.46 6.87
CA GLU A 91 -22.35 5.44 6.43
C GLU A 91 -21.77 6.43 5.44
N ARG A 92 -20.56 6.96 5.70
CA ARG A 92 -19.86 7.83 4.75
C ARG A 92 -19.68 7.12 3.40
N VAL A 93 -19.24 5.85 3.40
CA VAL A 93 -19.07 5.07 2.16
C VAL A 93 -20.40 4.87 1.42
N VAL A 94 -21.46 4.49 2.12
CA VAL A 94 -22.79 4.32 1.52
C VAL A 94 -23.32 5.65 0.97
N ASN A 95 -23.11 6.77 1.66
CA ASN A 95 -23.58 8.09 1.22
C ASN A 95 -22.86 8.59 -0.05
N MET A 96 -21.59 8.20 -0.24
CA MET A 96 -20.82 8.51 -1.46
C MET A 96 -21.28 7.69 -2.67
N VAL A 97 -21.63 6.42 -2.47
CA VAL A 97 -21.97 5.50 -3.56
C VAL A 97 -23.47 5.46 -3.86
N ARG A 98 -24.32 5.57 -2.84
CA ARG A 98 -25.79 5.51 -2.95
C ARG A 98 -26.27 4.29 -3.76
N PRO A 99 -26.00 3.05 -3.31
CA PRO A 99 -26.42 1.86 -4.02
C PRO A 99 -27.95 1.81 -4.17
N ARG A 100 -28.43 1.47 -5.37
CA ARG A 100 -29.87 1.46 -5.69
C ARG A 100 -30.55 0.10 -5.54
N ARG A 101 -29.77 -0.98 -5.42
CA ARG A 101 -30.28 -2.36 -5.39
C ARG A 101 -29.73 -3.18 -4.23
N LEU A 102 -28.41 -3.19 -4.06
CA LEU A 102 -27.74 -4.10 -3.13
C LEU A 102 -26.63 -3.41 -2.33
N LEU A 103 -26.60 -3.65 -1.02
CA LEU A 103 -25.46 -3.45 -0.16
C LEU A 103 -25.03 -4.78 0.45
N MET A 104 -23.81 -5.22 0.15
CA MET A 104 -23.24 -6.43 0.75
C MET A 104 -22.06 -6.04 1.66
N MET A 105 -22.16 -6.42 2.92
CA MET A 105 -21.12 -6.22 3.93
C MET A 105 -20.45 -7.57 4.19
N ALA A 106 -19.21 -7.73 3.75
CA ALA A 106 -18.46 -8.97 3.90
C ALA A 106 -17.36 -8.81 4.94
N ILE A 107 -17.45 -9.60 6.01
CA ILE A 107 -16.44 -9.69 7.06
C ILE A 107 -15.60 -10.93 6.80
N ASP A 108 -14.28 -10.89 7.06
CA ASP A 108 -13.44 -12.08 6.92
C ASP A 108 -13.93 -13.20 7.85
N GLY A 109 -14.11 -14.38 7.27
CA GLY A 109 -14.30 -15.63 8.00
C GLY A 109 -13.03 -16.47 8.00
N VAL A 110 -13.20 -17.77 8.30
CA VAL A 110 -12.06 -18.70 8.30
C VAL A 110 -11.48 -18.81 6.89
N ALA A 111 -10.24 -18.31 6.72
CA ALA A 111 -9.55 -18.29 5.44
C ALA A 111 -8.87 -19.63 5.10
N PRO A 112 -8.54 -19.88 3.82
CA PRO A 112 -7.78 -21.06 3.41
C PRO A 112 -6.38 -21.13 4.05
N ARG A 113 -5.83 -22.34 4.15
CA ARG A 113 -4.52 -22.58 4.78
C ARG A 113 -3.38 -21.72 4.19
N ALA A 114 -3.41 -21.47 2.88
CA ALA A 114 -2.42 -20.62 2.23
C ALA A 114 -2.44 -19.20 2.80
N LYS A 115 -3.63 -18.59 2.94
CA LYS A 115 -3.80 -17.28 3.57
C LYS A 115 -3.47 -17.31 5.06
N MET A 116 -3.84 -18.37 5.79
CA MET A 116 -3.55 -18.49 7.22
C MET A 116 -2.05 -18.38 7.53
N ASN A 117 -1.18 -18.89 6.65
CA ASN A 117 0.26 -18.77 6.82
C ASN A 117 0.73 -17.31 6.67
N GLN A 118 0.18 -16.58 5.71
CA GLN A 118 0.44 -15.15 5.50
C GLN A 118 -0.07 -14.32 6.70
N GLN A 119 -1.31 -14.55 7.13
CA GLN A 119 -1.90 -13.87 8.28
C GLN A 119 -1.11 -14.16 9.55
N ARG A 120 -0.70 -15.42 9.78
CA ARG A 120 0.19 -15.79 10.90
C ARG A 120 1.49 -15.00 10.84
N SER A 121 2.19 -14.97 9.70
CA SER A 121 3.45 -14.24 9.57
C SER A 121 3.29 -12.75 9.88
N ARG A 122 2.22 -12.12 9.37
CA ARG A 122 1.90 -10.71 9.64
C ARG A 122 1.68 -10.45 11.13
N ARG A 123 0.90 -11.29 11.81
CA ARG A 123 0.59 -11.13 13.24
C ARG A 123 1.80 -11.32 14.14
N PHE A 124 2.64 -12.33 13.85
CA PHE A 124 3.90 -12.52 14.57
C PHE A 124 4.85 -11.33 14.40
N ARG A 125 4.90 -10.74 13.20
CA ARG A 125 5.68 -9.53 12.95
C ARG A 125 5.13 -8.33 13.71
N ALA A 126 3.82 -8.08 13.63
CA ALA A 126 3.17 -6.97 14.32
C ALA A 126 3.36 -7.07 15.85
N ALA A 127 3.24 -8.27 16.43
CA ALA A 127 3.49 -8.48 17.85
C ALA A 127 4.96 -8.23 18.24
N LYS A 128 5.92 -8.63 17.40
CA LYS A 128 7.35 -8.36 17.60
C LYS A 128 7.67 -6.86 17.51
N GLU A 129 7.15 -6.18 16.49
CA GLU A 129 7.31 -4.73 16.30
C GLU A 129 6.67 -3.92 17.43
N ALA A 130 5.49 -4.34 17.92
CA ALA A 130 4.83 -3.72 19.06
C ALA A 130 5.67 -3.86 20.34
N ARG A 131 6.26 -5.04 20.58
CA ARG A 131 7.16 -5.28 21.70
C ARG A 131 8.43 -4.44 21.60
N GLU A 132 9.09 -4.42 20.44
CA GLU A 132 10.30 -3.63 20.21
C GLU A 132 10.03 -2.13 20.42
N LYS A 133 8.90 -1.62 19.91
CA LYS A 133 8.48 -0.22 20.10
C LYS A 133 8.17 0.11 21.57
N HIS A 134 7.67 -0.84 22.34
CA HIS A 134 7.45 -0.67 23.78
C HIS A 134 8.78 -0.58 24.53
N GLU A 135 9.69 -1.52 24.29
CA GLU A 135 11.03 -1.55 24.87
C GLU A 135 11.82 -0.26 24.54
N GLU A 136 11.75 0.22 23.29
CA GLU A 136 12.37 1.49 22.86
C GLU A 136 11.77 2.71 23.58
N LYS A 137 10.43 2.76 23.75
CA LYS A 137 9.77 3.84 24.49
C LYS A 137 10.16 3.85 25.96
N GLU A 138 10.22 2.69 26.60
CA GLU A 138 10.64 2.57 28.00
C GLU A 138 12.08 3.01 28.19
N ALA A 139 12.99 2.58 27.30
CA ALA A 139 14.38 3.02 27.32
C ALA A 139 14.52 4.54 27.12
N ALA A 140 13.78 5.11 26.15
CA ALA A 140 13.77 6.55 25.91
C ALA A 140 13.22 7.34 27.11
N LEU A 141 12.15 6.85 27.75
CA LEU A 141 11.59 7.45 28.97
C LEU A 141 12.57 7.35 30.14
N ALA A 142 13.30 6.24 30.30
CA ALA A 142 14.32 6.08 31.33
C ALA A 142 15.49 7.07 31.13
N GLU A 143 15.95 7.25 29.89
CA GLU A 143 16.97 8.24 29.55
C GLU A 143 16.47 9.69 29.78
N TRP A 144 15.22 9.97 29.42
CA TRP A 144 14.59 11.28 29.63
C TRP A 144 14.47 11.64 31.12
N LYS A 145 14.05 10.66 31.94
CA LYS A 145 14.03 10.77 33.41
C LYS A 145 15.43 10.98 33.97
N ALA A 146 16.43 10.25 33.46
CA ALA A 146 17.83 10.42 33.88
C ALA A 146 18.40 11.81 33.54
N LYS A 147 17.90 12.45 32.47
CA LYS A 147 18.26 13.82 32.08
C LYS A 147 17.53 14.92 32.87
N GLY A 148 16.66 14.56 33.82
CA GLY A 148 15.98 15.51 34.71
C GLY A 148 14.95 16.42 34.04
N LEU A 149 14.48 16.06 32.84
CA LEU A 149 13.45 16.80 32.11
C LEU A 149 12.06 16.42 32.63
N PRO A 150 11.11 17.38 32.72
CA PRO A 150 9.74 17.08 33.13
C PRO A 150 9.10 16.10 32.15
N VAL A 151 8.52 15.02 32.68
CA VAL A 151 7.71 14.06 31.93
C VAL A 151 6.26 14.44 32.18
N ALA A 152 5.49 14.71 31.12
CA ALA A 152 4.06 14.92 31.25
C ALA A 152 3.38 13.63 31.76
N ASP A 153 2.43 13.74 32.68
CA ASP A 153 1.73 12.59 33.27
C ASP A 153 1.06 11.70 32.21
N ASP A 154 0.59 12.28 31.10
CA ASP A 154 0.02 11.56 29.95
C ASP A 154 1.04 10.63 29.23
N ALA A 155 2.34 10.89 29.37
CA ALA A 155 3.40 10.05 28.80
C ALA A 155 3.79 8.87 29.72
N LEU A 156 3.40 8.94 31.01
CA LEU A 156 3.58 7.87 31.99
C LEU A 156 2.45 6.85 31.93
N GLU A 157 1.24 7.28 31.58
CA GLU A 157 0.12 6.38 31.28
C GLU A 157 0.17 5.92 29.83
N SER A 158 1.08 4.99 29.50
CA SER A 158 0.98 4.26 28.24
C SER A 158 -0.30 3.41 28.25
N LYS A 159 -1.44 4.01 27.89
CA LYS A 159 -2.70 3.28 27.71
C LYS A 159 -2.42 2.09 26.80
N LYS A 160 -2.76 0.89 27.26
CA LYS A 160 -2.55 -0.34 26.49
C LYS A 160 -3.27 -0.20 25.17
N ALA A 161 -2.52 -0.27 24.07
CA ALA A 161 -3.11 -0.26 22.74
C ALA A 161 -4.04 -1.47 22.59
N TRP A 162 -5.20 -1.25 21.94
CA TRP A 162 -6.14 -2.32 21.62
C TRP A 162 -5.46 -3.44 20.82
N ASP A 163 -5.74 -4.70 21.15
CA ASP A 163 -5.15 -5.82 20.43
C ASP A 163 -5.84 -6.04 19.09
N SER A 164 -5.24 -5.53 18.02
CA SER A 164 -5.70 -5.74 16.64
C SER A 164 -5.85 -7.22 16.23
N ASN A 165 -5.23 -8.17 16.94
CA ASN A 165 -5.45 -9.60 16.70
C ASN A 165 -6.87 -10.05 17.06
N ALA A 166 -7.63 -9.24 17.82
CA ALA A 166 -9.05 -9.46 18.05
C ALA A 166 -9.88 -9.44 16.75
N ILE A 167 -9.36 -8.82 15.67
CA ILE A 167 -9.96 -8.83 14.33
C ILE A 167 -9.66 -10.17 13.65
N THR A 168 -10.28 -11.23 14.18
CA THR A 168 -10.15 -12.62 13.71
C THR A 168 -11.45 -13.37 13.93
N PRO A 169 -11.89 -14.19 12.98
CA PRO A 169 -13.03 -15.08 13.18
C PRO A 169 -12.93 -15.89 14.49
N GLY A 170 -14.03 -15.95 15.23
CA GLY A 170 -14.13 -16.71 16.49
C GLY A 170 -13.74 -15.95 17.75
N THR A 171 -13.44 -14.65 17.67
CA THR A 171 -13.23 -13.80 18.86
C THR A 171 -14.55 -13.16 19.31
N PRO A 172 -14.70 -12.82 20.60
CA PRO A 172 -15.88 -12.10 21.11
C PRO A 172 -16.13 -10.76 20.40
N PHE A 173 -15.05 -10.06 20.02
CA PHE A 173 -15.12 -8.81 19.27
C PHE A 173 -15.86 -8.98 17.93
N MET A 174 -15.63 -10.08 17.20
CA MET A 174 -16.31 -10.32 15.92
C MET A 174 -17.79 -10.65 16.10
N ASP A 175 -18.17 -11.32 17.19
CA ASP A 175 -19.57 -11.57 17.54
C ASP A 175 -20.29 -10.25 17.88
N LEU A 176 -19.63 -9.38 18.65
CA LEU A 176 -20.13 -8.03 18.94
C LEU A 176 -20.29 -7.20 17.66
N LEU A 177 -19.29 -7.21 16.77
CA LEU A 177 -19.35 -6.52 15.49
C LEU A 177 -20.53 -7.00 14.64
N ALA A 178 -20.73 -8.31 14.52
CA ALA A 178 -21.83 -8.89 13.75
C ALA A 178 -23.21 -8.51 14.34
N ALA A 179 -23.37 -8.58 15.67
CA ALA A 179 -24.61 -8.18 16.33
C ALA A 179 -24.88 -6.68 16.16
N SER A 180 -23.85 -5.86 16.31
CA SER A 180 -23.91 -4.40 16.19
C SER A 180 -24.29 -3.97 14.76
N LEU A 181 -23.68 -4.57 13.73
CA LEU A 181 -24.02 -4.31 12.34
C LEU A 181 -25.45 -4.71 11.99
N ARG A 182 -25.93 -5.86 12.50
CA ARG A 182 -27.34 -6.29 12.30
C ARG A 182 -28.31 -5.28 12.89
N PHE A 183 -28.04 -4.82 14.11
CA PHE A 183 -28.85 -3.80 14.77
C PHE A 183 -28.83 -2.48 13.99
N TRP A 184 -27.64 -2.01 13.60
CA TRP A 184 -27.48 -0.77 12.86
C TRP A 184 -28.17 -0.80 11.49
N VAL A 185 -28.03 -1.89 10.73
CA VAL A 185 -28.74 -2.06 9.45
C VAL A 185 -30.25 -2.05 9.65
N ALA A 186 -30.75 -2.77 10.67
CA ALA A 186 -32.18 -2.76 10.98
C ALA A 186 -32.68 -1.36 11.35
N GLN A 187 -31.88 -0.58 12.09
CA GLN A 187 -32.18 0.83 12.38
C GLN A 187 -32.23 1.65 11.08
N LYS A 188 -31.22 1.54 10.21
CA LYS A 188 -31.12 2.32 8.96
C LYS A 188 -32.27 2.04 8.00
N ILE A 189 -32.65 0.79 7.79
CA ILE A 189 -33.80 0.42 6.94
C ILE A 189 -35.11 1.04 7.44
N ASN A 190 -35.26 1.21 8.76
CA ASN A 190 -36.46 1.80 9.35
C ASN A 190 -36.43 3.33 9.44
N SER A 191 -35.25 3.95 9.45
CA SER A 191 -35.10 5.40 9.66
C SER A 191 -34.77 6.19 8.40
N ASP A 192 -34.01 5.60 7.47
CA ASP A 192 -33.45 6.29 6.31
C ASP A 192 -34.24 5.93 5.03
N PRO A 193 -34.89 6.91 4.37
CA PRO A 193 -35.63 6.68 3.13
C PRO A 193 -34.80 6.03 2.02
N GLY A 194 -33.50 6.33 1.94
CA GLY A 194 -32.63 5.77 0.89
C GLY A 194 -32.27 4.29 1.09
N TRP A 195 -32.52 3.74 2.28
CA TRP A 195 -32.31 2.32 2.59
C TRP A 195 -33.58 1.48 2.41
N LYS A 196 -34.74 2.11 2.18
CA LYS A 196 -36.04 1.45 2.17
C LYS A 196 -36.16 0.34 1.11
N ASP A 197 -35.65 0.59 -0.09
CA ASP A 197 -35.71 -0.34 -1.23
C ASP A 197 -34.40 -1.11 -1.42
N LEU A 198 -33.43 -0.94 -0.51
CA LEU A 198 -32.11 -1.54 -0.59
C LEU A 198 -32.10 -2.96 0.00
N GLN A 199 -31.65 -3.95 -0.79
CA GLN A 199 -31.36 -5.27 -0.24
C GLN A 199 -30.02 -5.24 0.49
N VAL A 200 -30.01 -5.55 1.79
CA VAL A 200 -28.77 -5.60 2.58
C VAL A 200 -28.40 -7.04 2.92
N ILE A 201 -27.18 -7.45 2.55
CA ILE A 201 -26.61 -8.77 2.88
C ILE A 201 -25.44 -8.57 3.84
N ILE A 202 -25.53 -9.19 5.03
CA ILE A 202 -24.42 -9.24 5.99
C ILE A 202 -23.85 -10.65 5.97
N SER A 203 -22.61 -10.77 5.50
CA SER A 203 -21.85 -12.02 5.55
C SER A 203 -20.79 -11.90 6.64
N ASP A 204 -21.13 -12.34 7.86
CA ASP A 204 -20.28 -12.22 9.03
C ASP A 204 -19.08 -13.20 9.04
N ALA A 205 -18.31 -13.14 10.13
CA ALA A 205 -17.12 -13.97 10.33
C ALA A 205 -17.41 -15.46 10.55
N SER A 206 -18.66 -15.84 10.82
CA SER A 206 -19.04 -17.25 10.97
C SER A 206 -19.12 -17.97 9.62
N VAL A 207 -19.37 -17.22 8.54
CA VAL A 207 -19.32 -17.74 7.17
C VAL A 207 -17.85 -17.92 6.75
N PRO A 208 -17.40 -19.12 6.33
CA PRO A 208 -16.01 -19.32 5.90
C PRO A 208 -15.63 -18.51 4.65
N GLY A 209 -14.35 -18.20 4.49
CA GLY A 209 -13.80 -17.45 3.35
C GLY A 209 -13.37 -16.01 3.71
N GLU A 210 -12.51 -15.44 2.88
CA GLU A 210 -12.08 -14.04 2.97
C GLU A 210 -13.19 -13.12 2.43
N GLY A 211 -13.35 -11.92 3.00
CA GLY A 211 -14.42 -10.98 2.66
C GLY A 211 -14.47 -10.66 1.17
N GLU A 212 -13.30 -10.32 0.60
CA GLU A 212 -13.15 -10.10 -0.85
C GLU A 212 -13.59 -11.32 -1.68
N HIS A 213 -13.23 -12.53 -1.26
CA HIS A 213 -13.57 -13.75 -2.00
C HIS A 213 -15.05 -14.12 -1.87
N LYS A 214 -15.69 -13.83 -0.73
CA LYS A 214 -17.15 -13.99 -0.56
C LYS A 214 -17.92 -13.06 -1.49
N ILE A 215 -17.47 -11.82 -1.62
CA ILE A 215 -18.04 -10.83 -2.56
C ILE A 215 -17.90 -11.35 -3.99
N MET A 216 -16.69 -11.78 -4.38
CA MET A 216 -16.44 -12.26 -5.74
C MET A 216 -17.22 -13.54 -6.05
N GLU A 217 -17.40 -14.42 -5.07
CA GLU A 217 -18.25 -15.61 -5.20
C GLU A 217 -19.72 -15.23 -5.39
N TYR A 218 -20.22 -14.26 -4.63
CA TYR A 218 -21.58 -13.74 -4.81
C TYR A 218 -21.78 -13.19 -6.24
N ILE A 219 -20.87 -12.35 -6.73
CA ILE A 219 -20.94 -11.77 -8.09
C ILE A 219 -20.95 -12.89 -9.14
N ARG A 220 -20.04 -13.87 -9.05
CA ARG A 220 -20.00 -15.01 -9.99
C ARG A 220 -21.29 -15.83 -9.99
N ARG A 221 -21.88 -16.06 -8.81
CA ARG A 221 -23.16 -16.77 -8.68
C ARG A 221 -24.30 -15.96 -9.29
N GLN A 222 -24.36 -14.65 -9.05
CA GLN A 222 -25.35 -13.77 -9.66
C GLN A 222 -25.23 -13.78 -11.19
N ARG A 223 -24.03 -13.58 -11.73
CA ARG A 223 -23.77 -13.62 -13.18
C ARG A 223 -24.19 -14.94 -13.85
N SER A 224 -24.13 -16.05 -13.13
CA SER A 224 -24.57 -17.35 -13.64
C SER A 224 -26.10 -17.51 -13.69
N HIS A 225 -26.84 -16.62 -13.03
CA HIS A 225 -28.29 -16.65 -12.97
C HIS A 225 -28.90 -16.09 -14.27
N PRO A 226 -29.90 -16.75 -14.89
CA PRO A 226 -30.49 -16.28 -16.16
C PRO A 226 -31.13 -14.89 -16.11
N GLU A 227 -31.59 -14.47 -14.93
CA GLU A 227 -32.23 -13.16 -14.72
C GLU A 227 -31.23 -12.04 -14.34
N HIS A 228 -29.93 -12.33 -14.31
CA HIS A 228 -28.91 -11.31 -14.06
C HIS A 228 -28.93 -10.24 -15.13
N ASP A 229 -28.94 -8.98 -14.72
CA ASP A 229 -28.75 -7.85 -15.63
C ASP A 229 -27.25 -7.65 -15.90
N PRO A 230 -26.78 -7.88 -17.15
CA PRO A 230 -25.37 -7.71 -17.51
C PRO A 230 -24.87 -6.26 -17.40
N ASN A 231 -25.77 -5.29 -17.28
CA ASN A 231 -25.43 -3.87 -17.13
C ASN A 231 -25.45 -3.40 -15.66
N THR A 232 -25.55 -4.33 -14.71
CA THR A 232 -25.49 -4.01 -13.28
C THR A 232 -24.17 -3.29 -12.97
N LYS A 233 -24.26 -2.14 -12.31
CA LYS A 233 -23.11 -1.31 -11.95
C LYS A 233 -22.61 -1.64 -10.56
N HIS A 234 -21.37 -2.09 -10.49
CA HIS A 234 -20.75 -2.61 -9.28
C HIS A 234 -19.71 -1.65 -8.70
N VAL A 235 -19.74 -1.47 -7.39
CA VAL A 235 -18.70 -0.78 -6.62
C VAL A 235 -18.22 -1.67 -5.49
N ILE A 236 -16.92 -1.94 -5.43
CA ILE A 236 -16.30 -2.58 -4.26
C ILE A 236 -15.47 -1.57 -3.49
N TYR A 237 -15.64 -1.52 -2.18
CA TYR A 237 -14.75 -0.78 -1.29
C TYR A 237 -13.70 -1.71 -0.69
N GLY A 238 -12.45 -1.26 -0.73
CA GLY A 238 -11.38 -1.81 0.08
C GLY A 238 -10.01 -1.27 -0.32
N LEU A 239 -9.02 -1.52 0.54
CA LEU A 239 -7.68 -0.97 0.35
C LEU A 239 -6.79 -1.89 -0.48
N ASP A 240 -7.06 -3.19 -0.50
CA ASP A 240 -6.18 -4.20 -1.06
C ASP A 240 -6.01 -4.08 -2.59
N ALA A 241 -4.79 -4.35 -3.05
CA ALA A 241 -4.44 -4.31 -4.47
C ALA A 241 -5.08 -5.47 -5.24
N ASP A 242 -5.38 -6.57 -4.55
CA ASP A 242 -5.98 -7.77 -5.11
C ASP A 242 -7.41 -7.48 -5.59
N LEU A 243 -8.12 -6.53 -4.97
CA LEU A 243 -9.45 -6.08 -5.41
C LEU A 243 -9.48 -5.61 -6.86
N ILE A 244 -8.42 -4.97 -7.36
CA ILE A 244 -8.35 -4.53 -8.77
C ILE A 244 -8.31 -5.76 -9.69
N MET A 245 -7.50 -6.75 -9.35
CA MET A 245 -7.37 -7.99 -10.12
C MET A 245 -8.66 -8.82 -10.05
N LEU A 246 -9.24 -8.93 -8.86
CA LEU A 246 -10.48 -9.64 -8.63
C LEU A 246 -11.64 -8.99 -9.39
N SER A 247 -11.70 -7.65 -9.42
CA SER A 247 -12.70 -6.89 -10.19
C SER A 247 -12.57 -7.16 -11.69
N LEU A 248 -11.36 -7.17 -12.25
CA LEU A 248 -11.13 -7.55 -13.65
C LEU A 248 -11.56 -8.99 -13.93
N ALA A 249 -11.24 -9.92 -13.05
CA ALA A 249 -11.58 -11.34 -13.16
C ALA A 249 -13.08 -11.63 -13.02
N THR A 250 -13.91 -10.66 -12.61
CA THR A 250 -15.37 -10.81 -12.68
C THR A 250 -15.90 -10.75 -14.10
N HIS A 251 -15.17 -10.10 -15.01
CA HIS A 251 -15.60 -9.75 -16.37
C HIS A 251 -16.92 -8.95 -16.41
N GLU A 252 -17.32 -8.30 -15.33
CA GLU A 252 -18.44 -7.35 -15.35
C GLU A 252 -18.00 -6.05 -16.03
N PRO A 253 -18.78 -5.53 -17.00
CA PRO A 253 -18.36 -4.36 -17.79
C PRO A 253 -18.34 -3.07 -16.96
N TYR A 254 -19.25 -2.92 -15.99
CA TYR A 254 -19.39 -1.73 -15.17
C TYR A 254 -18.96 -1.99 -13.74
N PHE A 255 -17.66 -1.84 -13.47
CA PHE A 255 -17.08 -2.10 -12.16
C PHE A 255 -16.16 -0.97 -11.73
N LYS A 256 -16.30 -0.50 -10.48
CA LYS A 256 -15.40 0.48 -9.86
C LYS A 256 -14.88 -0.02 -8.52
N VAL A 257 -13.63 0.31 -8.22
CA VAL A 257 -13.03 0.10 -6.90
C VAL A 257 -12.97 1.44 -6.18
N LEU A 258 -13.63 1.55 -5.03
CA LEU A 258 -13.61 2.71 -4.15
C LEU A 258 -12.53 2.53 -3.08
N ARG A 259 -11.71 3.55 -2.88
CA ARG A 259 -10.64 3.53 -1.86
C ARG A 259 -10.29 4.94 -1.38
N GLU A 260 -9.61 5.01 -0.24
CA GLU A 260 -8.97 6.25 0.20
C GLU A 260 -7.80 6.62 -0.72
N ASP A 261 -7.61 7.93 -0.96
CA ASP A 261 -6.46 8.44 -1.69
C ASP A 261 -5.23 8.51 -0.79
N VAL A 262 -4.43 7.44 -0.86
CA VAL A 262 -3.15 7.31 -0.14
C VAL A 262 -2.12 8.36 -0.60
N PHE A 263 -2.30 8.99 -1.76
CA PHE A 263 -1.37 9.99 -2.31
C PHE A 263 -1.82 11.44 -2.08
N ALA A 264 -2.97 11.68 -1.45
CA ALA A 264 -3.43 13.02 -1.13
C ALA A 264 -2.40 13.81 -0.30
N ALA A 265 -1.67 13.11 0.60
CA ALA A 265 -0.60 13.71 1.40
C ALA A 265 0.66 14.06 0.58
N ASP A 266 0.98 13.28 -0.45
CA ASP A 266 2.13 13.52 -1.35
C ASP A 266 1.91 14.75 -2.25
N ASN A 267 0.65 15.09 -2.52
CA ASN A 267 0.26 16.26 -3.31
C ASN A 267 0.24 17.58 -2.50
N LYS A 268 0.41 17.53 -1.17
CA LYS A 268 0.53 18.76 -0.37
C LYS A 268 1.86 19.45 -0.69
N PRO A 269 1.86 20.77 -0.96
CA PRO A 269 3.10 21.49 -1.21
C PRO A 269 4.01 21.33 -0.01
N LYS A 270 5.24 20.84 -0.24
CA LYS A 270 6.25 20.68 0.82
C LYS A 270 6.43 22.03 1.52
N THR A 271 6.00 22.11 2.77
CA THR A 271 6.22 23.26 3.62
C THR A 271 7.66 23.26 4.11
N CYS A 272 8.18 24.45 4.40
CA CYS A 272 9.51 24.59 4.94
C CYS A 272 9.59 23.93 6.33
N ASN A 273 10.51 22.97 6.51
CA ASN A 273 10.69 22.25 7.77
C ASN A 273 11.10 23.14 8.97
N LEU A 274 11.47 24.41 8.73
CA LEU A 274 11.87 25.36 9.77
C LEU A 274 10.74 26.30 10.21
N CYS A 275 9.90 26.78 9.27
CA CYS A 275 8.86 27.78 9.57
C CYS A 275 7.43 27.33 9.19
N GLY A 276 7.28 26.15 8.59
CA GLY A 276 6.00 25.59 8.17
C GLY A 276 5.32 26.30 6.99
N GLN A 277 5.96 27.29 6.36
CA GLN A 277 5.37 28.03 5.24
C GLN A 277 5.66 27.35 3.89
N PRO A 278 4.71 27.36 2.93
CA PRO A 278 4.92 26.83 1.58
C PRO A 278 5.85 27.74 0.74
N GLY A 279 6.42 27.19 -0.34
CA GLY A 279 7.10 28.00 -1.38
C GLY A 279 8.60 28.22 -1.22
N HIS A 280 9.26 27.66 -0.20
CA HIS A 280 10.72 27.69 -0.09
C HIS A 280 11.28 26.47 0.65
N PHE A 281 12.54 26.12 0.37
CA PHE A 281 13.26 25.07 1.09
C PHE A 281 13.82 25.60 2.40
N ALA A 282 14.05 24.71 3.38
CA ALA A 282 14.65 25.07 4.67
C ALA A 282 15.98 25.85 4.53
N ALA A 283 16.75 25.61 3.46
CA ALA A 283 17.99 26.35 3.16
C ALA A 283 17.79 27.83 2.80
N SER A 284 16.59 28.23 2.36
CA SER A 284 16.23 29.60 1.96
C SER A 284 15.18 30.21 2.90
N CYS A 285 15.00 29.63 4.08
CA CYS A 285 14.07 30.12 5.08
C CYS A 285 14.63 31.39 5.73
N THR A 286 13.87 32.47 5.70
CA THR A 286 14.21 33.75 6.36
C THR A 286 13.88 33.75 7.85
N GLY A 287 13.33 32.64 8.39
CA GLY A 287 12.96 32.52 9.80
C GLY A 287 11.75 33.38 10.21
N ALA A 288 11.03 33.97 9.26
CA ALA A 288 9.85 34.78 9.56
C ALA A 288 8.75 33.90 10.18
N ALA A 289 8.31 34.27 11.39
CA ALA A 289 7.20 33.61 12.06
C ALA A 289 5.93 33.64 11.19
N LYS A 290 5.13 32.56 11.23
CA LYS A 290 3.81 32.52 10.59
C LYS A 290 3.01 33.74 11.06
N LYS A 291 2.47 34.55 10.13
CA LYS A 291 1.60 35.67 10.48
C LYS A 291 0.46 35.13 11.33
N LYS A 292 0.36 35.61 12.58
CA LYS A 292 -0.73 35.27 13.50
C LYS A 292 -2.06 35.61 12.86
N SER A 293 -2.96 34.65 12.79
CA SER A 293 -4.38 34.88 12.52
C SER A 293 -5.09 34.96 13.87
N GLY A 294 -5.09 36.13 14.51
CA GLY A 294 -5.79 36.39 15.78
C GLY A 294 -4.90 36.70 17.00
N GLU A 295 -5.54 37.07 18.11
CA GLU A 295 -4.92 37.49 19.38
C GLU A 295 -4.35 36.34 20.22
N HIS A 296 -4.77 35.10 19.96
CA HIS A 296 -4.22 33.90 20.59
C HIS A 296 -3.71 32.97 19.49
N ASP A 297 -2.53 32.36 19.70
CA ASP A 297 -2.03 31.23 18.89
C ASP A 297 -2.87 29.97 19.20
N GLU A 298 -4.19 30.10 19.17
CA GLU A 298 -5.04 28.94 19.00
C GLU A 298 -4.62 28.36 17.66
N ILE A 299 -3.96 27.21 17.72
CA ILE A 299 -4.00 26.24 16.63
C ILE A 299 -5.50 26.11 16.39
N ALA A 300 -6.03 26.84 15.41
CA ALA A 300 -7.39 26.63 14.96
C ALA A 300 -7.49 25.12 14.89
N HIS A 301 -8.34 24.53 15.73
CA HIS A 301 -8.75 23.14 15.61
C HIS A 301 -9.48 23.07 14.28
N THR A 302 -8.70 23.16 13.21
CA THR A 302 -9.11 22.93 11.86
C THR A 302 -9.35 21.44 11.95
N PRO A 303 -10.61 20.99 11.95
CA PRO A 303 -10.90 19.56 12.04
C PRO A 303 -10.02 18.87 11.00
N PRO A 304 -9.36 17.75 11.35
CA PRO A 304 -8.44 17.09 10.44
C PRO A 304 -9.14 16.92 9.08
N GLU A 305 -8.55 17.52 8.03
CA GLU A 305 -9.13 17.49 6.68
C GLU A 305 -9.53 16.05 6.34
N LYS A 306 -10.80 15.85 5.98
CA LYS A 306 -11.33 14.53 5.65
C LYS A 306 -10.44 13.90 4.58
N LYS A 307 -9.95 12.67 4.82
CA LYS A 307 -9.21 11.92 3.81
C LYS A 307 -10.09 11.75 2.55
N PRO A 308 -9.63 12.19 1.37
CA PRO A 308 -10.44 12.10 0.17
C PRO A 308 -10.49 10.67 -0.37
N PHE A 309 -11.57 10.36 -1.08
CA PHE A 309 -11.76 9.08 -1.76
C PHE A 309 -11.56 9.21 -3.25
N ILE A 310 -11.20 8.08 -3.88
CA ILE A 310 -11.06 7.95 -5.32
C ILE A 310 -11.78 6.69 -5.80
N PHE A 311 -12.35 6.79 -7.00
CA PHE A 311 -12.73 5.63 -7.79
C PHE A 311 -11.59 5.21 -8.69
N LEU A 312 -11.36 3.91 -8.78
CA LEU A 312 -10.64 3.26 -9.87
C LEU A 312 -11.67 2.61 -10.80
N ASP A 313 -11.74 3.11 -12.03
CA ASP A 313 -12.65 2.65 -13.07
C ASP A 313 -12.06 1.45 -13.82
N VAL A 314 -12.67 0.27 -13.62
CA VAL A 314 -12.22 -0.98 -14.23
C VAL A 314 -12.59 -1.03 -15.72
N ALA A 315 -13.69 -0.40 -16.13
CA ALA A 315 -14.07 -0.32 -17.55
C ALA A 315 -13.01 0.46 -18.34
N THR A 316 -12.59 1.61 -17.81
CA THR A 316 -11.51 2.41 -18.40
C THR A 316 -10.18 1.64 -18.40
N LEU A 317 -9.89 0.88 -17.33
CA LEU A 317 -8.70 0.02 -17.30
C LEU A 317 -8.75 -1.06 -18.39
N ARG A 318 -9.92 -1.65 -18.65
CA ARG A 318 -10.10 -2.66 -19.71
C ARG A 318 -9.84 -2.07 -21.10
N GLU A 319 -10.26 -0.83 -21.37
CA GLU A 319 -9.93 -0.13 -22.62
C GLU A 319 -8.41 0.08 -22.78
N TYR A 320 -7.72 0.47 -21.70
CA TYR A 320 -6.26 0.57 -21.72
C TYR A 320 -5.59 -0.78 -21.99
N LEU A 321 -6.08 -1.84 -21.34
CA LEU A 321 -5.56 -3.19 -21.53
C LEU A 321 -5.87 -3.72 -22.93
N GLU A 322 -6.99 -3.36 -23.54
CA GLU A 322 -7.29 -3.73 -24.92
C GLU A 322 -6.23 -3.17 -25.87
N VAL A 323 -5.91 -1.89 -25.76
CA VAL A 323 -4.86 -1.28 -26.59
C VAL A 323 -3.49 -1.86 -26.28
N GLU A 324 -3.17 -2.10 -25.01
CA GLU A 324 -1.87 -2.62 -24.59
C GLU A 324 -1.68 -4.08 -25.02
N LEU A 325 -2.70 -4.93 -24.89
CA LEU A 325 -2.61 -6.37 -25.08
C LEU A 325 -2.92 -6.81 -26.50
N ASN A 326 -3.48 -5.95 -27.34
CA ASN A 326 -3.77 -6.28 -28.73
C ASN A 326 -2.47 -6.46 -29.53
N ILE A 327 -2.26 -7.69 -30.02
CA ILE A 327 -1.11 -8.05 -30.84
C ILE A 327 -1.60 -8.29 -32.28
N PRO A 328 -1.08 -7.57 -33.28
CA PRO A 328 -1.44 -7.81 -34.67
C PRO A 328 -0.87 -9.14 -35.17
N GLN A 329 -1.56 -9.76 -36.13
CA GLN A 329 -1.10 -10.97 -36.85
C GLN A 329 -0.89 -12.22 -35.97
N LEU A 330 -1.74 -12.41 -34.95
CA LEU A 330 -1.76 -13.65 -34.19
C LEU A 330 -2.20 -14.84 -35.06
N THR A 331 -1.74 -16.03 -34.68
CA THR A 331 -2.12 -17.32 -35.30
C THR A 331 -3.54 -17.76 -34.93
N PHE A 332 -4.20 -17.02 -34.04
CA PHE A 332 -5.56 -17.23 -33.56
C PHE A 332 -6.28 -15.88 -33.34
N ALA A 333 -7.61 -15.90 -33.21
CA ALA A 333 -8.40 -14.68 -33.02
C ALA A 333 -8.15 -14.05 -31.65
N PHE A 334 -7.93 -12.73 -31.63
CA PHE A 334 -7.77 -11.99 -30.38
C PHE A 334 -9.10 -11.88 -29.63
N ASP A 335 -9.05 -12.21 -28.35
CA ASP A 335 -10.11 -12.13 -27.35
C ASP A 335 -9.58 -11.33 -26.15
N LEU A 336 -10.25 -10.21 -25.85
CA LEU A 336 -9.88 -9.30 -24.76
C LEU A 336 -10.05 -9.97 -23.38
N GLU A 337 -11.12 -10.74 -23.16
CA GLU A 337 -11.38 -11.35 -21.85
C GLU A 337 -10.28 -12.35 -21.51
N ARG A 338 -9.84 -13.13 -22.51
CA ARG A 338 -8.74 -14.09 -22.36
C ARG A 338 -7.39 -13.42 -22.19
N ALA A 339 -7.17 -12.27 -22.82
CA ALA A 339 -5.97 -11.47 -22.62
C ALA A 339 -5.93 -10.86 -21.21
N ILE A 340 -7.08 -10.43 -20.68
CA ILE A 340 -7.20 -9.93 -19.30
C ILE A 340 -6.91 -11.04 -18.28
N ASP A 341 -7.44 -12.26 -18.49
CA ASP A 341 -7.14 -13.41 -17.64
C ASP A 341 -5.63 -13.70 -17.57
N ASP A 342 -4.97 -13.68 -18.73
CA ASP A 342 -3.51 -13.83 -18.81
C ASP A 342 -2.79 -12.71 -18.08
N TRP A 343 -3.24 -11.46 -18.24
CA TRP A 343 -2.66 -10.29 -17.57
C TRP A 343 -2.75 -10.40 -16.04
N VAL A 344 -3.92 -10.79 -15.52
CA VAL A 344 -4.15 -11.04 -14.09
C VAL A 344 -3.21 -12.14 -13.59
N PHE A 345 -3.11 -13.25 -14.33
CA PHE A 345 -2.23 -14.35 -13.96
C PHE A 345 -0.75 -13.98 -13.98
N LEU A 346 -0.30 -13.16 -14.95
CA LEU A 346 1.07 -12.66 -14.99
C LEU A 346 1.41 -11.84 -13.75
N ILE A 347 0.49 -11.03 -13.25
CA ILE A 347 0.70 -10.21 -12.04
C ILE A 347 0.93 -11.08 -10.80
N PHE A 348 0.33 -12.28 -10.74
CA PHE A 348 0.58 -13.20 -9.62
C PHE A 348 2.05 -13.59 -9.46
N PHE A 349 2.86 -13.58 -10.53
CA PHE A 349 4.31 -13.85 -10.44
C PHE A 349 5.09 -12.72 -9.76
N VAL A 350 4.58 -11.49 -9.78
CA VAL A 350 5.21 -10.34 -9.10
C VAL A 350 5.02 -10.43 -7.58
N GLY A 351 4.19 -11.36 -7.12
CA GLY A 351 4.00 -11.75 -5.73
C GLY A 351 2.54 -11.61 -5.34
N ASN A 352 2.06 -12.45 -4.44
CA ASN A 352 0.70 -12.36 -3.92
C ASN A 352 0.72 -12.82 -2.46
N ASP A 353 -0.43 -12.94 -1.82
CA ASP A 353 -0.50 -13.38 -0.43
C ASP A 353 -0.14 -14.86 -0.22
N PHE A 354 -0.22 -15.66 -1.27
CA PHE A 354 -0.05 -17.12 -1.19
C PHE A 354 1.36 -17.58 -1.56
N LEU A 355 2.04 -16.84 -2.43
CA LEU A 355 3.36 -17.18 -2.96
C LEU A 355 4.35 -16.02 -2.75
N PRO A 356 5.60 -16.31 -2.35
CA PRO A 356 6.64 -15.30 -2.34
C PRO A 356 6.87 -14.78 -3.77
N HIS A 357 7.22 -13.49 -3.87
CA HIS A 357 7.63 -12.91 -5.15
C HIS A 357 8.90 -13.59 -5.67
N LEU A 358 9.00 -13.74 -6.99
CA LEU A 358 10.24 -14.22 -7.61
C LEU A 358 11.35 -13.19 -7.36
N PRO A 359 12.59 -13.59 -7.01
CA PRO A 359 13.67 -12.65 -6.72
C PRO A 359 13.97 -11.68 -7.86
N SER A 360 13.78 -12.11 -9.11
CA SER A 360 13.96 -11.30 -10.32
C SER A 360 12.81 -10.32 -10.58
N LEU A 361 11.67 -10.44 -9.89
CA LEU A 361 10.48 -9.63 -10.14
C LEU A 361 10.15 -8.72 -8.97
N GLU A 362 10.29 -7.41 -9.20
CA GLU A 362 9.81 -6.38 -8.29
C GLU A 362 9.07 -5.28 -9.07
N ILE A 363 7.90 -4.84 -8.59
CA ILE A 363 7.09 -3.78 -9.26
C ILE A 363 7.92 -2.51 -9.46
N ARG A 364 8.76 -2.17 -8.47
CA ARG A 364 9.61 -0.95 -8.50
C ARG A 364 10.64 -0.98 -9.64
N ASP A 365 11.00 -2.16 -10.12
CA ASP A 365 11.97 -2.38 -11.20
C ASP A 365 11.29 -2.60 -12.56
N GLY A 366 9.97 -2.40 -12.65
CA GLY A 366 9.22 -2.59 -13.90
C GLY A 366 8.90 -4.05 -14.23
N ALA A 367 8.79 -4.92 -13.21
CA ALA A 367 8.51 -6.35 -13.41
C ALA A 367 7.26 -6.63 -14.26
N ILE A 368 6.18 -5.86 -14.08
CA ILE A 368 4.95 -6.03 -14.85
C ILE A 368 5.21 -5.75 -16.33
N ASP A 369 5.94 -4.68 -16.65
CA ASP A 369 6.29 -4.33 -18.03
C ASP A 369 7.20 -5.39 -18.67
N THR A 370 8.14 -5.96 -17.90
CA THR A 370 8.99 -7.07 -18.34
C THR A 370 8.17 -8.32 -18.66
N LEU A 371 7.27 -8.74 -17.75
CA LEU A 371 6.40 -9.89 -17.98
C LEU A 371 5.47 -9.68 -19.17
N LEU A 372 4.90 -8.49 -19.34
CA LEU A 372 4.05 -8.17 -20.48
C LEU A 372 4.82 -8.22 -21.79
N ARG A 373 6.05 -7.71 -21.83
CA ARG A 373 6.90 -7.78 -23.02
C ARG A 373 7.23 -9.24 -23.38
N ILE A 374 7.54 -10.08 -22.39
CA ILE A 374 7.78 -11.51 -22.60
C ILE A 374 6.49 -12.17 -23.12
N TRP A 375 5.35 -11.93 -22.48
CA TRP A 375 4.06 -12.46 -22.93
C TRP A 375 3.76 -12.08 -24.38
N LYS A 376 3.91 -10.79 -24.75
CA LYS A 376 3.68 -10.34 -26.13
C LYS A 376 4.59 -11.02 -27.14
N LYS A 377 5.86 -11.25 -26.77
CA LYS A 377 6.87 -11.90 -27.62
C LYS A 377 6.56 -13.38 -27.82
N GLU A 378 6.15 -14.08 -26.77
CA GLU A 378 5.97 -15.54 -26.79
C GLU A 378 4.54 -15.96 -27.22
N LEU A 379 3.54 -15.08 -27.13
CA LEU A 379 2.13 -15.39 -27.46
C LEU A 379 1.91 -16.04 -28.84
N PRO A 380 2.56 -15.59 -29.93
CA PRO A 380 2.44 -16.24 -31.24
C PRO A 380 2.94 -17.70 -31.24
N ALA A 381 4.01 -17.98 -30.48
CA ALA A 381 4.59 -19.32 -30.35
C ALA A 381 3.78 -20.22 -29.41
N MET A 382 3.08 -19.65 -28.43
CA MET A 382 2.20 -20.39 -27.50
C MET A 382 0.97 -20.99 -28.20
N GLY A 383 0.57 -20.46 -29.36
CA GLY A 383 -0.60 -20.93 -30.12
C GLY A 383 -1.94 -20.72 -29.40
N GLY A 384 -1.97 -19.87 -28.38
CA GLY A 384 -3.14 -19.52 -27.58
C GLY A 384 -2.77 -18.88 -26.24
N TYR A 385 -3.78 -18.50 -25.47
CA TYR A 385 -3.65 -17.85 -24.16
C TYR A 385 -3.04 -18.74 -23.07
N LEU A 386 -2.38 -18.12 -22.09
CA LEU A 386 -1.73 -18.75 -20.94
C LEU A 386 -2.76 -19.40 -19.98
N THR A 387 -3.95 -18.84 -19.92
CA THR A 387 -5.03 -19.25 -19.02
C THR A 387 -6.31 -19.55 -19.78
N ASN A 388 -7.15 -20.41 -19.20
CA ASN A 388 -8.46 -20.79 -19.73
C ASN A 388 -9.44 -21.02 -18.57
N HIS A 389 -10.30 -20.04 -18.28
CA HIS A 389 -11.31 -20.10 -17.22
C HIS A 389 -10.73 -20.58 -15.87
N GLY A 390 -9.62 -19.98 -15.44
CA GLY A 390 -8.92 -20.31 -14.20
C GLY A 390 -8.01 -21.54 -14.26
N ARG A 391 -7.92 -22.24 -15.39
CA ARG A 391 -6.91 -23.28 -15.62
C ARG A 391 -5.68 -22.71 -16.32
N VAL A 392 -4.49 -23.08 -15.86
CA VAL A 392 -3.22 -22.64 -16.43
C VAL A 392 -2.72 -23.68 -17.41
N GLU A 393 -2.37 -23.26 -18.62
CA GLU A 393 -1.70 -24.10 -19.61
C GLU A 393 -0.19 -24.15 -19.31
N LEU A 394 0.25 -25.17 -18.57
CA LEU A 394 1.61 -25.23 -18.04
C LEU A 394 2.70 -25.22 -19.12
N GLY A 395 2.45 -25.79 -20.29
CA GLY A 395 3.39 -25.73 -21.41
C GLY A 395 3.63 -24.30 -21.90
N ARG A 396 2.58 -23.46 -21.86
CA ARG A 396 2.65 -22.04 -22.20
C ARG A 396 3.30 -21.24 -21.07
N ALA A 397 2.98 -21.56 -19.81
CA ALA A 397 3.63 -20.95 -18.65
C ALA A 397 5.15 -21.19 -18.64
N GLN A 398 5.59 -22.37 -19.06
CA GLN A 398 7.02 -22.68 -19.19
C GLN A 398 7.72 -21.75 -20.18
N LEU A 399 7.08 -21.37 -21.29
CA LEU A 399 7.66 -20.45 -22.27
C LEU A 399 7.87 -19.05 -21.67
N ILE A 400 6.89 -18.55 -20.91
CA ILE A 400 7.01 -17.28 -20.19
C ILE A 400 8.16 -17.32 -19.17
N LEU A 401 8.24 -18.39 -18.37
CA LEU A 401 9.29 -18.55 -17.37
C LEU A 401 10.67 -18.73 -18.01
N SER A 402 10.77 -19.42 -19.15
CA SER A 402 12.02 -19.52 -19.92
C SER A 402 12.44 -18.17 -20.51
N GLY A 403 11.49 -17.37 -20.98
CA GLY A 403 11.74 -15.99 -21.40
C GLY A 403 12.28 -15.14 -20.25
N LEU A 404 11.66 -15.23 -19.08
CA LEU A 404 12.12 -14.53 -17.87
C LEU A 404 13.54 -14.97 -17.48
N ALA A 405 13.80 -16.28 -17.43
CA ALA A 405 15.11 -16.86 -17.10
C ALA A 405 16.25 -16.31 -17.97
N SER A 406 15.97 -16.03 -19.25
CA SER A 406 16.98 -15.45 -20.16
C SER A 406 17.38 -14.01 -19.82
N GLU A 407 16.58 -13.30 -19.02
CA GLU A 407 16.79 -11.91 -18.65
C GLU A 407 17.16 -11.71 -17.16
N GLU A 408 17.05 -12.75 -16.33
CA GLU A 408 17.28 -12.65 -14.88
C GLU A 408 18.67 -12.11 -14.53
N ASP A 409 19.71 -12.60 -15.20
CA ASP A 409 21.09 -12.15 -14.97
C ASP A 409 21.26 -10.64 -15.22
N GLU A 410 20.60 -10.12 -16.25
CA GLU A 410 20.65 -8.71 -16.57
C GLU A 410 19.85 -7.89 -15.55
N ILE A 411 18.70 -8.38 -15.11
CA ILE A 411 17.88 -7.75 -14.07
C ILE A 411 18.70 -7.61 -12.77
N PHE A 412 19.36 -8.69 -12.33
CA PHE A 412 20.18 -8.65 -11.11
C PHE A 412 21.37 -7.70 -11.23
N ARG A 413 22.02 -7.64 -12.40
CA ARG A 413 23.13 -6.72 -12.64
C ARG A 413 22.68 -5.26 -12.54
N ARG A 414 21.58 -4.90 -13.24
CA ARG A 414 21.01 -3.56 -13.20
C ARG A 414 20.57 -3.16 -11.79
N ARG A 415 19.94 -4.07 -11.05
CA ARG A 415 19.54 -3.81 -9.64
C ARG A 415 20.73 -3.48 -8.76
N LYS A 416 21.82 -4.25 -8.87
CA LYS A 416 23.04 -4.00 -8.10
C LYS A 416 23.67 -2.65 -8.45
N GLU A 417 23.75 -2.31 -9.74
CA GLU A 417 24.25 -1.00 -10.20
C GLU A 417 23.41 0.16 -9.64
N ASP A 418 22.08 0.01 -9.61
CA ASP A 418 21.17 1.00 -9.05
C ASP A 418 21.30 1.12 -7.53
N GLU A 419 21.44 0.01 -6.81
CA GLU A 419 21.73 0.02 -5.38
C GLU A 419 23.05 0.72 -5.05
N ASP A 420 24.11 0.40 -5.79
CA ASP A 420 25.44 0.99 -5.60
C ASP A 420 25.40 2.49 -5.91
N ARG A 421 24.67 2.90 -6.96
CA ARG A 421 24.44 4.32 -7.27
C ARG A 421 23.69 5.03 -6.15
N ARG A 422 22.65 4.42 -5.58
CA ARG A 422 21.89 4.99 -4.44
C ARG A 422 22.75 5.10 -3.18
N LYS A 423 23.54 4.06 -2.86
CA LYS A 423 24.47 4.04 -1.72
C LYS A 423 25.53 5.13 -1.87
N ASN A 424 26.14 5.26 -3.04
CA ASN A 424 27.14 6.29 -3.33
C ASN A 424 26.54 7.71 -3.23
N ASN A 425 25.33 7.92 -3.75
CA ASN A 425 24.64 9.20 -3.63
C ASN A 425 24.27 9.53 -2.17
N LYS A 426 23.82 8.53 -1.39
CA LYS A 426 23.53 8.71 0.04
C LYS A 426 24.79 9.07 0.81
N LYS A 427 25.88 8.33 0.61
CA LYS A 427 27.18 8.59 1.23
C LYS A 427 27.68 10.00 0.93
N ARG A 428 27.60 10.44 -0.33
CA ARG A 428 27.94 11.83 -0.72
C ARG A 428 27.09 12.88 -0.01
N ARG A 429 25.79 12.63 0.19
CA ARG A 429 24.89 13.54 0.93
C ARG A 429 25.23 13.59 2.41
N GLU A 430 25.46 12.43 3.03
CA GLU A 430 25.84 12.33 4.45
C GLU A 430 27.20 12.97 4.71
N GLU A 431 28.18 12.79 3.83
CA GLU A 431 29.50 13.46 3.91
C GLU A 431 29.38 14.97 3.78
N MET A 432 28.57 15.45 2.82
CA MET A 432 28.30 16.88 2.66
C MET A 432 27.58 17.48 3.88
N GLN A 433 26.64 16.73 4.46
CA GLN A 433 25.92 17.16 5.66
C GLN A 433 26.83 17.19 6.90
N LYS A 434 27.62 16.15 7.13
CA LYS A 434 28.62 16.11 8.21
C LYS A 434 29.66 17.22 8.08
N ARG A 435 30.08 17.53 6.85
CA ARG A 435 30.98 18.65 6.59
C ARG A 435 30.33 19.98 6.98
N ARG A 436 29.06 20.18 6.60
CA ARG A 436 28.29 21.38 6.97
C ARG A 436 28.08 21.49 8.49
N GLU A 437 27.81 20.38 9.17
CA GLU A 437 27.67 20.33 10.63
C GLU A 437 29.00 20.67 11.32
N ARG A 438 30.13 20.13 10.86
CA ARG A 438 31.47 20.51 11.38
C ARG A 438 31.79 21.98 11.14
N GLU A 439 31.47 22.52 9.97
CA GLU A 439 31.66 23.96 9.66
C GLU A 439 30.79 24.87 10.57
N LEU A 440 29.67 24.36 11.10
CA LEU A 440 28.82 25.06 12.06
C LEU A 440 29.31 24.89 13.52
N ASP A 441 29.85 23.73 13.86
CA ASP A 441 30.30 23.37 15.22
C ASP A 441 31.72 23.89 15.54
N GLU A 442 32.60 24.02 14.53
CA GLU A 442 33.94 24.61 14.67
C GLU A 442 33.95 26.13 14.83
N GLY A 443 32.78 26.77 14.92
CA GLY A 443 32.66 28.15 15.40
C GLY A 443 33.52 29.17 14.65
N ASN A 444 33.67 29.05 13.32
CA ASN A 444 34.38 30.07 12.55
C ASN A 444 33.48 31.29 12.28
N PHE A 445 33.12 32.01 13.34
CA PHE A 445 32.87 33.45 13.28
C PHE A 445 34.23 34.17 13.18
N GLY A 446 34.96 33.91 12.09
CA GLY A 446 36.09 34.71 11.69
C GLY A 446 35.59 36.07 11.22
N ASN A 447 35.57 37.04 12.13
CA ASN A 447 35.30 38.44 11.84
C ASN A 447 36.38 38.95 10.86
N GLY A 448 36.03 39.12 9.59
CA GLY A 448 36.97 39.49 8.53
C GLY A 448 36.27 40.14 7.33
N SER A 449 35.98 41.43 7.50
CA SER A 449 35.80 42.47 6.47
C SER A 449 35.32 42.04 5.07
N MET A 450 34.10 42.48 4.77
CA MET A 450 33.71 42.98 3.44
C MET A 450 34.89 43.75 2.80
N VAL A 451 35.30 43.40 1.57
CA VAL A 451 35.58 44.32 0.44
C VAL A 451 36.19 43.57 -0.77
N GLN A 452 35.38 43.55 -1.82
CA GLN A 452 35.62 43.75 -3.27
C GLN A 452 36.81 43.12 -4.01
N VAL A 453 36.48 42.37 -5.07
CA VAL A 453 37.20 42.45 -6.34
C VAL A 453 36.26 42.98 -7.43
N MET A 454 36.42 44.28 -7.64
CA MET A 454 36.27 45.12 -8.84
C MET A 454 35.14 44.89 -9.86
N THR A 455 34.42 46.00 -10.02
CA THR A 455 33.50 46.40 -11.07
C THR A 455 34.13 46.40 -12.48
N LYS A 456 33.37 45.87 -13.45
CA LYS A 456 33.28 46.48 -14.79
C LYS A 456 31.80 46.60 -15.16
N LYS A 457 31.34 47.85 -15.24
CA LYS A 457 29.96 48.25 -15.52
C LYS A 457 29.87 48.65 -17.00
N ARG A 458 28.87 48.16 -17.74
CA ARG A 458 28.19 48.84 -18.87
C ARG A 458 27.00 48.00 -19.39
N PRO A 459 25.99 48.59 -20.06
CA PRO A 459 24.77 49.09 -19.42
C PRO A 459 23.52 48.30 -19.83
N ALA A 460 22.41 48.61 -19.14
CA ALA A 460 21.09 48.04 -19.38
C ALA A 460 20.56 48.37 -20.80
N HIS A 461 19.99 47.37 -21.46
CA HIS A 461 18.93 47.57 -22.45
C HIS A 461 17.93 46.42 -22.35
N GLU A 462 16.66 46.80 -22.38
CA GLU A 462 15.46 45.97 -22.32
C GLU A 462 15.51 44.82 -23.33
N THR A 463 15.06 43.64 -22.91
CA THR A 463 14.70 42.56 -23.84
C THR A 463 13.20 42.36 -23.80
N GLU A 464 12.55 43.05 -24.72
CA GLU A 464 11.29 42.61 -25.31
C GLU A 464 11.45 41.17 -25.85
N LYS A 465 10.37 40.39 -25.76
CA LYS A 465 10.24 39.07 -26.38
C LYS A 465 10.50 39.14 -27.88
N PRO A 466 11.19 38.18 -28.51
CA PRO A 466 10.99 37.90 -29.92
C PRO A 466 10.22 36.61 -30.14
N ALA A 467 9.32 36.72 -31.12
CA ALA A 467 8.50 35.67 -31.68
C ALA A 467 9.29 34.64 -32.48
N PHE A 468 8.60 33.54 -32.73
CA PHE A 468 8.91 32.40 -33.58
C PHE A 468 9.32 32.79 -35.01
N SER A 469 10.49 32.34 -35.48
CA SER A 469 10.75 32.10 -36.91
C SER A 469 11.87 31.07 -37.10
N GLY A 470 11.61 30.08 -37.95
CA GLY A 470 12.28 28.78 -37.98
C GLY A 470 13.70 28.73 -38.53
N VAL A 471 14.42 27.72 -38.04
CA VAL A 471 15.62 27.13 -38.63
C VAL A 471 15.46 25.61 -38.51
N SER A 472 15.79 24.86 -39.55
CA SER A 472 15.47 23.43 -39.64
C SER A 472 16.29 22.57 -38.65
N ALA A 473 15.69 21.48 -38.17
CA ALA A 473 16.28 20.56 -37.18
C ALA A 473 17.53 19.80 -37.66
N GLN A 474 17.90 19.90 -38.95
CA GLN A 474 19.08 19.27 -39.52
C GLN A 474 20.38 20.04 -39.19
N ASP A 475 20.36 21.37 -39.24
CA ASP A 475 21.57 22.18 -38.94
C ASP A 475 21.98 22.12 -37.45
N ALA A 476 21.01 21.88 -36.56
CA ALA A 476 21.27 21.64 -35.14
C ALA A 476 21.88 20.25 -34.87
N ARG A 477 21.60 19.26 -35.73
CA ARG A 477 22.14 17.90 -35.63
C ARG A 477 23.57 17.82 -36.15
N ASP A 478 23.88 18.54 -37.22
CA ASP A 478 25.21 18.50 -37.84
C ASP A 478 26.29 19.19 -36.98
N LYS A 479 25.92 20.21 -36.18
CA LYS A 479 26.82 20.82 -35.18
C LYS A 479 27.04 19.96 -33.92
N ALA A 480 26.14 19.04 -33.61
CA ALA A 480 26.32 18.12 -32.47
C ALA A 480 27.25 16.94 -32.82
N ASN A 481 27.33 16.55 -34.09
CA ASN A 481 28.13 15.42 -34.56
C ASN A 481 29.61 15.74 -34.87
N SER A 482 30.03 17.01 -34.87
CA SER A 482 31.40 17.40 -35.25
C SER A 482 32.44 17.32 -34.12
N ASN A 483 32.08 16.88 -32.91
CA ASN A 483 32.96 16.92 -31.72
C ASN A 483 33.37 15.56 -31.14
N ASN A 484 33.21 14.45 -31.88
CA ASN A 484 33.78 13.16 -31.47
C ASN A 484 35.18 12.96 -32.08
N LYS A 485 36.24 13.09 -31.26
CA LYS A 485 37.55 12.50 -31.57
C LYS A 485 37.59 11.02 -31.13
N PRO A 486 38.23 10.11 -31.88
CA PRO A 486 38.26 8.69 -31.55
C PRO A 486 39.26 8.39 -30.41
N TYR A 487 38.86 7.49 -29.50
CA TYR A 487 39.66 7.01 -28.38
C TYR A 487 40.65 5.93 -28.85
N ASP A 488 41.93 6.14 -28.53
CA ASP A 488 43.10 5.38 -28.98
C ASP A 488 43.27 4.06 -28.20
N GLN A 489 43.53 2.97 -28.92
CA GLN A 489 43.47 1.58 -28.43
C GLN A 489 44.82 1.04 -27.91
N ARG A 490 45.76 1.91 -27.51
CA ARG A 490 47.08 1.49 -26.99
C ARG A 490 47.45 2.21 -25.70
N LYS A 491 47.01 1.67 -24.56
CA LYS A 491 47.73 1.75 -23.27
C LYS A 491 47.28 0.60 -22.37
N LYS A 492 48.09 -0.45 -22.34
CA LYS A 492 47.93 -1.63 -21.48
C LYS A 492 48.60 -1.36 -20.13
N THR A 493 48.10 -2.07 -19.12
CA THR A 493 48.78 -2.55 -17.89
C THR A 493 49.18 -1.56 -16.80
N VAL A 494 48.36 -1.51 -15.74
CA VAL A 494 48.81 -1.73 -14.36
C VAL A 494 47.90 -2.80 -13.76
N VAL A 495 48.48 -3.98 -13.52
CA VAL A 495 47.86 -5.15 -12.88
C VAL A 495 47.91 -4.91 -11.37
N LEU A 496 46.76 -4.91 -10.70
CA LEU A 496 46.67 -5.22 -9.27
C LEU A 496 45.98 -6.58 -9.18
N GLY A 497 46.79 -7.63 -9.17
CA GLY A 497 46.34 -9.01 -9.04
C GLY A 497 45.91 -9.29 -7.60
N GLY A 498 44.65 -9.65 -7.42
CA GLY A 498 44.20 -10.50 -6.31
C GLY A 498 43.90 -11.88 -6.89
N ASP A 499 44.53 -12.91 -6.35
CA ASP A 499 44.38 -14.29 -6.83
C ASP A 499 42.96 -14.80 -6.52
N ASN A 500 42.21 -15.21 -7.55
CA ASN A 500 40.81 -15.66 -7.41
C ASN A 500 40.67 -16.84 -6.43
N ASN A 501 41.73 -17.64 -6.25
CA ASN A 501 41.77 -18.72 -5.27
C ASN A 501 41.79 -18.22 -3.82
N GLN A 502 42.35 -17.04 -3.56
CA GLN A 502 42.35 -16.42 -2.24
C GLN A 502 40.93 -16.02 -1.85
N VAL A 503 40.20 -15.38 -2.77
CA VAL A 503 38.81 -14.94 -2.57
C VAL A 503 37.87 -16.13 -2.29
N VAL A 504 38.08 -17.26 -2.98
CA VAL A 504 37.29 -18.49 -2.74
C VAL A 504 37.63 -19.13 -1.39
N ARG A 505 38.91 -19.14 -0.98
CA ARG A 505 39.31 -19.63 0.34
C ARG A 505 38.76 -18.76 1.46
N ASP A 506 38.82 -17.45 1.32
CA ASP A 506 38.30 -16.50 2.31
C ASP A 506 36.78 -16.63 2.46
N ARG A 507 36.07 -16.88 1.35
CA ARG A 507 34.61 -17.09 1.35
C ARG A 507 34.22 -18.43 1.98
N ASN A 508 35.01 -19.48 1.77
CA ASN A 508 34.80 -20.78 2.42
C ASN A 508 35.14 -20.72 3.91
N ALA A 509 36.20 -20.01 4.31
CA ALA A 509 36.56 -19.79 5.71
C ALA A 509 35.48 -18.98 6.44
N ALA A 510 34.94 -17.92 5.82
CA ALA A 510 33.83 -17.16 6.37
C ALA A 510 32.55 -18.00 6.51
N ARG A 511 32.29 -18.91 5.56
CA ARG A 511 31.14 -19.83 5.63
C ARG A 511 31.30 -20.86 6.74
N GLN A 512 32.50 -21.40 6.92
CA GLN A 512 32.80 -22.34 8.00
C GLN A 512 32.70 -21.66 9.37
N ALA A 513 33.27 -20.46 9.52
CA ALA A 513 33.15 -19.68 10.75
C ALA A 513 31.69 -19.37 11.12
N ASN A 514 30.83 -19.10 10.13
CA ASN A 514 29.39 -18.91 10.36
C ASN A 514 28.68 -20.21 10.74
N MET A 515 29.11 -21.37 10.21
CA MET A 515 28.57 -22.67 10.60
C MET A 515 28.99 -23.03 12.03
N ASP A 516 30.26 -22.83 12.37
CA ASP A 516 30.81 -23.09 13.70
C ASP A 516 30.16 -22.16 14.74
N ALA A 517 29.92 -20.89 14.40
CA ALA A 517 29.19 -19.93 15.25
C ALA A 517 27.72 -20.34 15.44
N ALA A 518 27.06 -20.87 14.41
CA ALA A 518 25.70 -21.38 14.51
C ALA A 518 25.63 -22.66 15.36
N GLU A 519 26.64 -23.52 15.29
CA GLU A 519 26.75 -24.73 16.10
C GLU A 519 27.06 -24.42 17.57
N ALA A 520 27.94 -23.44 17.83
CA ALA A 520 28.19 -22.92 19.17
C ALA A 520 26.93 -22.32 19.81
N LEU A 521 26.16 -21.52 19.05
CA LEU A 521 24.90 -20.93 19.53
C LEU A 521 23.85 -22.03 19.82
N LYS A 522 23.83 -23.09 19.01
CA LYS A 522 22.96 -24.25 19.21
C LYS A 522 23.36 -25.06 20.44
N ALA A 523 24.65 -25.21 20.71
CA ALA A 523 25.17 -25.86 21.91
C ALA A 523 24.86 -25.05 23.17
N GLU A 524 24.95 -23.73 23.10
CA GLU A 524 24.62 -22.81 24.21
C GLU A 524 23.13 -22.85 24.56
N LEU A 525 22.26 -22.93 23.54
CA LEU A 525 20.81 -23.12 23.70
C LEU A 525 20.44 -24.51 24.27
N MET A 526 21.26 -25.54 24.01
CA MET A 526 21.06 -26.90 24.54
C MET A 526 21.69 -27.10 25.93
N GLY A 527 22.67 -26.28 26.31
CA GLY A 527 23.34 -26.32 27.62
C GLY A 527 22.63 -25.55 28.74
N GLY A 528 21.62 -24.73 28.41
CA GLY A 528 20.91 -23.87 29.35
C GLY A 528 19.84 -24.53 30.24
N GLY A 529 19.77 -25.87 30.31
CA GLY A 529 18.71 -26.54 31.05
C GLY A 529 19.11 -27.89 31.63
N ALA A 530 19.85 -27.90 32.76
CA ALA A 530 19.93 -29.05 33.65
C ALA A 530 20.46 -28.69 35.05
N THR A 531 19.57 -28.29 35.96
CA THR A 531 19.71 -28.64 37.38
C THR A 531 18.66 -29.71 37.70
N LYS A 532 19.12 -30.94 37.85
CA LYS A 532 18.35 -32.11 38.33
C LYS A 532 18.50 -32.22 39.84
N ALA A 533 17.41 -32.47 40.57
CA ALA A 533 17.27 -33.43 41.67
C ALA A 533 15.90 -33.29 42.37
N PRO A 534 15.36 -34.33 43.04
CA PRO A 534 15.33 -35.75 42.69
C PRO A 534 13.89 -36.33 42.65
N GLU A 535 13.73 -37.52 42.09
CA GLU A 535 12.50 -38.32 42.06
C GLU A 535 12.12 -38.81 43.46
N THR A 536 10.81 -38.75 43.78
CA THR A 536 10.17 -39.52 44.86
C THR A 536 9.06 -40.36 44.26
N ASP A 537 9.16 -41.67 44.45
CA ASP A 537 8.16 -42.68 44.10
C ASP A 537 6.77 -42.35 44.68
N ALA A 538 5.73 -42.38 43.84
CA ALA A 538 4.34 -42.46 44.30
C ALA A 538 3.47 -43.19 43.25
N GLU A 539 2.78 -44.21 43.75
CA GLU A 539 1.96 -45.21 43.06
C GLU A 539 0.82 -44.63 42.20
N GLU A 540 0.55 -45.28 41.05
CA GLU A 540 -0.65 -45.07 40.22
C GLU A 540 -1.92 -45.63 40.90
N PRO A 541 -3.05 -44.90 40.89
CA PRO A 541 -4.37 -45.51 41.10
C PRO A 541 -5.07 -45.86 39.77
N PRO A 542 -5.93 -46.91 39.75
CA PRO A 542 -6.33 -47.58 38.52
C PRO A 542 -7.50 -46.91 37.78
N VAL A 543 -7.47 -47.08 36.45
CA VAL A 543 -8.45 -46.65 35.46
C VAL A 543 -9.78 -47.43 35.59
N LYS A 544 -10.90 -46.71 35.83
CA LYS A 544 -12.27 -47.27 35.74
C LYS A 544 -12.75 -47.28 34.28
N LYS A 545 -13.02 -48.48 33.76
CA LYS A 545 -13.75 -48.71 32.50
C LYS A 545 -15.24 -48.45 32.70
N VAL A 546 -15.83 -47.57 31.89
CA VAL A 546 -17.28 -47.40 31.79
C VAL A 546 -17.80 -48.32 30.67
N LYS A 547 -18.69 -49.24 31.03
CA LYS A 547 -19.48 -50.08 30.11
C LYS A 547 -20.64 -49.27 29.55
N THR A 548 -20.84 -49.35 28.24
CA THR A 548 -22.08 -48.96 27.56
C THR A 548 -22.99 -50.20 27.49
N ASP A 549 -24.17 -50.12 28.11
CA ASP A 549 -25.24 -51.09 27.91
C ASP A 549 -26.36 -50.47 27.07
N ARG A 550 -26.86 -51.28 26.13
CA ARG A 550 -28.00 -51.02 25.26
C ARG A 550 -29.32 -51.21 26.03
N CYS A 551 -30.25 -50.27 25.84
CA CYS A 551 -31.65 -50.54 25.48
C CYS A 551 -32.17 -49.33 24.68
#